data_AF-A0A850XJG3-F1
#
_entry.id   AF-A0A850XJG3-F1
#
_cell.length_a   1.000
_cell.length_b   1.000
_cell.length_c   1.000
_cell.angle_alpha   90.00
_cell.angle_beta   90.00
_cell.angle_gamma   90.00
#
_symmetry.space_group_name_H-M   'P 1'
#
loop_
_entity.id
_entity.type
_entity.pdbx_description
1 polymer ?
#
loop_
_entity_poly.entity_id
_entity_poly.type
_entity_poly.pdbx_seq_one_letter_code
_entity_poly.pdbx_strand_id
1 'polypeptide(L)'
;GVEGPEEASARWEASFRWQCVEQPIGQRLFRRFLAGAAAELAAPGALWEGLEELERCERSERPRAAAALRERHLEPQASLPCPFLSQTARKGEAG
;
A
#
# COMPACT_ATOMS: atom_id res chain seq x y z
N GLY A 1 -19.97 22.32 -19.66
CA GLY A 1 -18.68 22.97 -19.98
C GLY A 1 -17.64 21.87 -20.03
N VAL A 2 -16.87 21.79 -21.10
CA VAL A 2 -15.76 20.84 -21.21
C VAL A 2 -14.54 21.54 -20.61
N GLU A 3 -13.91 20.93 -19.61
CA GLU A 3 -12.70 21.46 -18.95
C GLU A 3 -11.59 21.73 -19.98
N GLY A 4 -10.87 22.84 -19.81
CA GLY A 4 -9.75 23.18 -20.67
C GLY A 4 -8.54 22.24 -20.46
N PRO A 5 -7.65 22.10 -21.45
CA PRO A 5 -6.47 21.23 -21.35
C PRO A 5 -5.52 21.59 -20.19
N GLU A 6 -5.45 22.87 -19.78
CA GLU A 6 -4.66 23.30 -18.62
C GLU A 6 -5.27 22.87 -17.28
N GLU A 7 -6.60 22.97 -17.13
CA GLU A 7 -7.33 22.50 -15.93
C GLU A 7 -7.25 20.97 -15.82
N ALA A 8 -7.29 20.29 -16.96
CA ALA A 8 -7.08 18.86 -17.04
C ALA A 8 -5.63 18.44 -16.71
N SER A 9 -4.60 19.27 -16.94
CA SER A 9 -3.23 18.99 -16.48
C SER A 9 -3.10 19.19 -14.98
N ALA A 10 -3.63 20.31 -14.46
CA ALA A 10 -3.57 20.66 -13.05
C ALA A 10 -4.24 19.60 -12.15
N ARG A 11 -5.34 18.98 -12.59
CA ARG A 11 -5.99 17.90 -11.83
C ARG A 11 -5.12 16.64 -11.71
N TRP A 12 -4.32 16.33 -12.73
CA TRP A 12 -3.40 15.20 -12.70
C TRP A 12 -2.18 15.53 -11.85
N GLU A 13 -1.69 16.76 -11.92
CA GLU A 13 -0.60 17.25 -11.08
C GLU A 13 -0.92 17.14 -9.58
N ALA A 14 -2.16 17.44 -9.18
CA ALA A 14 -2.63 17.31 -7.80
C ALA A 14 -3.08 15.90 -7.39
N SER A 15 -3.20 14.96 -8.33
CA SER A 15 -3.75 13.62 -8.04
C SER A 15 -2.73 12.73 -7.33
N PHE A 16 -2.98 12.42 -6.06
CA PHE A 16 -2.16 11.45 -5.31
C PHE A 16 -2.06 10.10 -6.02
N ARG A 17 -3.18 9.59 -6.55
CA ARG A 17 -3.19 8.31 -7.26
C ARG A 17 -2.27 8.33 -8.48
N TRP A 18 -2.34 9.40 -9.26
CA TRP A 18 -1.47 9.57 -10.43
C TRP A 18 0.00 9.65 -10.01
N GLN A 19 0.33 10.56 -9.09
CA GLN A 19 1.71 10.83 -8.68
C GLN A 19 2.35 9.66 -7.93
N CYS A 20 1.64 9.04 -6.99
CA CYS A 20 2.22 8.12 -6.02
C CYS A 20 1.92 6.64 -6.29
N VAL A 21 1.05 6.31 -7.25
CA VAL A 21 0.66 4.91 -7.54
C VAL A 21 0.88 4.58 -9.02
N GLU A 22 0.42 5.43 -9.93
CA GLU A 22 0.45 5.13 -11.38
C GLU A 22 1.77 5.55 -12.04
N GLN A 23 2.41 6.64 -11.58
CA GLN A 23 3.74 7.03 -12.06
C GLN A 23 4.85 6.20 -11.39
N PRO A 24 5.66 5.42 -12.14
CA PRO A 24 6.67 4.54 -11.53
C PRO A 24 7.72 5.26 -10.68
N ILE A 25 8.16 6.44 -11.11
CA ILE A 25 9.14 7.24 -10.37
C ILE A 25 8.51 7.82 -9.10
N GLY A 26 7.32 8.39 -9.21
CA GLY A 26 6.62 8.97 -8.07
C GLY A 26 6.22 7.91 -7.03
N GLN A 27 5.75 6.73 -7.45
CA GLN A 27 5.55 5.58 -6.59
C GLN A 27 6.83 5.21 -5.84
N ARG A 28 7.97 5.08 -6.55
CA ARG A 28 9.25 4.74 -5.92
C ARG A 28 9.70 5.77 -4.88
N LEU A 29 9.56 7.06 -5.17
CA LEU A 29 9.88 8.14 -4.24
C LEU A 29 8.96 8.11 -3.02
N PHE A 30 7.66 7.89 -3.25
CA PHE A 30 6.68 7.81 -2.17
C PHE A 30 6.92 6.60 -1.25
N ARG A 31 7.32 5.44 -1.78
CA ARG A 31 7.74 4.30 -0.93
C ARG A 31 8.94 4.61 -0.06
N ARG A 32 9.95 5.30 -0.61
CA ARG A 32 11.11 5.76 0.18
C ARG A 32 10.70 6.74 1.27
N PHE A 33 9.77 7.64 0.97
CA PHE A 33 9.18 8.52 1.96
C PHE A 33 8.50 7.72 3.07
N LEU A 34 7.63 6.74 2.75
CA LEU A 34 6.96 5.91 3.75
C LEU A 34 7.96 5.11 4.62
N ALA A 35 9.05 4.63 4.04
CA ALA A 35 10.09 3.88 4.75
C ALA A 35 10.98 4.76 5.65
N GLY A 36 11.19 6.03 5.28
CA GLY A 36 12.07 6.97 5.99
C GLY A 36 11.35 7.99 6.87
N ALA A 37 10.03 8.09 6.80
CA ALA A 37 9.21 9.02 7.57
C ALA A 37 9.00 8.55 9.03
N ALA A 38 8.21 9.32 9.78
CA ALA A 38 7.79 9.00 11.13
C ALA A 38 7.27 7.55 11.24
N ALA A 39 7.51 6.90 12.38
CA ALA A 39 7.21 5.49 12.63
C ALA A 39 5.76 5.08 12.28
N GLU A 40 4.82 6.03 12.28
CA GLU A 40 3.41 5.84 11.94
C GLU A 40 3.17 5.41 10.47
N LEU A 41 4.05 5.82 9.54
CA LEU A 41 3.92 5.50 8.11
C LEU A 41 4.68 4.23 7.69
N ALA A 42 5.57 3.73 8.55
CA ALA A 42 6.37 2.56 8.28
C ALA A 42 5.51 1.30 8.13
N ALA A 43 4.48 1.14 8.97
CA ALA A 43 3.59 -0.03 8.93
C ALA A 43 2.74 -0.10 7.64
N PRO A 44 2.02 0.96 7.22
CA PRO A 44 1.35 1.00 5.92
C PRO A 44 2.30 0.75 4.73
N GLY A 45 3.49 1.37 4.73
CA GLY A 45 4.47 1.20 3.67
C GLY A 45 4.96 -0.25 3.53
N ALA A 46 5.30 -0.88 4.66
CA ALA A 46 5.73 -2.28 4.70
C ALA A 46 4.62 -3.26 4.30
N LEU A 47 3.37 -2.97 4.68
CA LEU A 47 2.22 -3.79 4.25
C LEU A 47 2.04 -3.72 2.73
N TRP A 48 2.10 -2.52 2.14
CA TRP A 48 2.02 -2.36 0.69
C TRP A 48 3.16 -3.11 -0.02
N GLU A 49 4.38 -3.06 0.51
CA GLU A 49 5.52 -3.83 -0.04
C GLU A 49 5.25 -5.32 -0.03
N GLY A 50 4.77 -5.84 1.10
CA GLY A 50 4.46 -7.25 1.22
C GLY A 50 3.31 -7.71 0.30
N LEU A 51 2.31 -6.87 0.07
CA LEU A 51 1.19 -7.20 -0.84
C LEU A 51 1.66 -7.34 -2.29
N GLU A 52 2.48 -6.40 -2.77
CA GLU A 52 3.01 -6.49 -4.13
C GLU A 52 3.98 -7.67 -4.30
N GLU A 53 4.76 -8.00 -3.26
CA GLU A 53 5.60 -9.20 -3.27
C GLU A 53 4.76 -10.47 -3.34
N LEU A 54 3.68 -10.54 -2.54
CA LEU A 54 2.74 -11.66 -2.56
C LEU A 54 2.10 -11.88 -3.94
N GLU A 55 1.79 -10.80 -4.66
CA GLU A 55 1.27 -10.88 -6.03
C GLU A 55 2.29 -11.53 -7.00
N ARG A 56 3.57 -11.25 -6.80
CA ARG A 56 4.69 -11.77 -7.60
C ARG A 56 5.11 -13.20 -7.23
N CYS A 57 4.79 -13.66 -6.02
CA CYS A 57 5.12 -15.02 -5.58
C CYS A 57 4.52 -16.11 -6.49
N GLU A 58 5.23 -17.22 -6.63
CA GLU A 58 4.69 -18.40 -7.28
C GLU A 58 3.49 -18.97 -6.52
N ARG A 59 2.62 -19.70 -7.22
CA ARG A 59 1.40 -20.27 -6.62
C ARG A 59 1.70 -21.19 -5.43
N SER A 60 2.82 -21.90 -5.48
CA SER A 60 3.35 -22.77 -4.41
C SER A 60 3.79 -21.98 -3.17
N GLU A 61 4.30 -20.76 -3.35
CA GLU A 61 4.86 -19.92 -2.29
C GLU A 61 3.83 -19.00 -1.65
N ARG A 62 2.78 -18.61 -2.40
CA ARG A 62 1.72 -17.70 -1.96
C ARG A 62 1.12 -18.02 -0.58
N PRO A 63 0.80 -19.28 -0.22
CA PRO A 63 0.25 -19.56 1.10
C PRO A 63 1.20 -19.17 2.24
N ARG A 64 2.50 -19.44 2.07
CA ARG A 64 3.52 -19.09 3.07
C ARG A 64 3.75 -17.58 3.14
N ALA A 65 3.83 -16.91 1.98
CA ALA A 65 3.99 -15.47 1.91
C ALA A 65 2.79 -14.72 2.52
N ALA A 66 1.56 -15.20 2.26
CA ALA A 66 0.36 -14.65 2.86
C ALA A 66 0.32 -14.81 4.39
N ALA A 67 0.72 -15.99 4.90
CA ALA A 67 0.81 -16.21 6.34
C ALA A 67 1.79 -15.24 7.01
N ALA A 68 2.99 -15.08 6.45
CA ALA A 68 4.00 -14.14 6.96
C ALA A 68 3.50 -12.68 6.94
N LEU A 69 2.75 -12.29 5.89
CA LEU A 69 2.15 -10.96 5.81
C LEU A 69 1.11 -10.72 6.91
N ARG A 70 0.26 -11.72 7.19
CA ARG A 70 -0.77 -11.66 8.26
C ARG A 70 -0.11 -11.55 9.63
N GLU A 71 0.84 -12.43 9.92
CA GLU A 71 1.59 -12.42 11.20
C GLU A 71 2.29 -11.08 11.44
N ARG A 72 2.84 -10.46 10.39
CA ARG A 72 3.57 -9.21 10.52
C ARG A 72 2.67 -7.99 10.74
N HIS A 73 1.45 -7.97 10.20
CA HIS A 73 0.65 -6.75 10.08
C HIS A 73 -0.79 -6.81 10.61
N LEU A 74 -1.43 -7.97 10.55
CA LEU A 74 -2.89 -8.10 10.70
C LEU A 74 -3.32 -8.81 11.98
N GLU A 75 -2.49 -9.72 12.49
CA GLU A 75 -2.77 -10.45 13.72
C GLU A 75 -2.68 -9.55 14.97
N PRO A 76 -3.37 -9.90 16.08
CA PRO A 76 -3.33 -9.11 17.32
C PRO A 76 -1.92 -8.92 17.90
N GLN A 77 -1.02 -9.88 17.68
CA GLN A 77 0.36 -9.86 18.14
C GLN A 77 1.36 -9.44 17.04
N ALA A 78 0.86 -8.77 16.00
CA ALA A 78 1.67 -8.34 14.87
C ALA A 78 2.85 -7.46 15.31
N SER A 79 4.03 -7.77 14.77
CA SER A 79 5.25 -6.99 15.05
C SER A 79 5.20 -5.58 14.49
N LEU A 80 4.41 -5.35 13.44
CA LEU A 80 4.26 -4.06 12.78
C LEU A 80 2.78 -3.83 12.40
N PRO A 81 1.91 -3.60 13.40
CA PRO A 81 0.47 -3.60 13.21
C PRO A 81 0.02 -2.41 12.35
N CYS A 82 -1.04 -2.60 11.56
CA CYS A 82 -1.67 -1.54 10.77
C CYS A 82 -2.95 -1.03 11.46
N PRO A 83 -2.86 -0.04 12.38
CA PRO A 83 -4.00 0.39 13.20
C PRO A 83 -5.15 1.00 12.38
N PHE A 84 -4.84 1.56 11.21
CA PHE A 84 -5.83 2.15 10.30
C PHE A 84 -6.78 1.12 9.67
N LEU A 85 -6.44 -0.17 9.68
CA LEU A 85 -7.31 -1.23 9.15
C LEU A 85 -8.39 -1.59 10.16
N SER A 86 -9.63 -1.69 9.67
CA SER A 86 -10.77 -2.21 10.43
C SER A 86 -10.56 -3.69 10.80
N GLN A 87 -11.28 -4.16 11.81
CA GLN A 87 -11.21 -5.57 12.22
C GLN A 87 -11.62 -6.53 11.09
N THR A 88 -12.63 -6.16 10.30
CA THR A 88 -13.07 -6.93 9.11
C THR A 88 -11.96 -7.06 8.08
N ALA A 89 -11.27 -5.95 7.77
CA ALA A 89 -10.15 -5.95 6.83
C ALA A 89 -8.99 -6.86 7.31
N ARG A 90 -8.72 -6.92 8.61
CA ARG A 90 -7.67 -7.78 9.19
C ARG A 90 -8.01 -9.26 9.16
N LYS A 91 -9.28 -9.63 9.29
CA LYS A 91 -9.72 -11.03 9.23
C LYS A 91 -9.70 -11.61 7.81
N GLY A 92 -9.63 -10.76 6.78
CA GLY A 92 -9.73 -11.21 5.38
C GLY A 92 -11.14 -11.72 5.03
N GLU A 93 -12.14 -11.34 5.81
CA GLU A 93 -13.54 -11.58 5.52
C GLU A 93 -13.97 -10.49 4.54
N ALA A 94 -13.91 -10.79 3.24
CA ALA A 94 -14.57 -9.97 2.25
C ALA A 94 -16.08 -10.01 2.53
N GLY A 95 -16.69 -8.84 2.71
CA GLY A 95 -18.15 -8.69 2.72
C GLY A 95 -18.75 -8.97 1.36
#